data_AF-A0A765BJJ7-F1
#
_entry.id   AF-A0A765BJJ7-F1
#
_cell.length_a   1.000
_cell.length_b   1.000
_cell.length_c   1.000
_cell.angle_alpha   90.00
_cell.angle_beta   90.00
_cell.angle_gamma   90.00
#
_symmetry.space_group_name_H-M   'P 1'
#
loop_
_entity.id
_entity.type
_entity.pdbx_description
1 polymer ?
#
loop_
_entity_poly.entity_id
_entity_poly.type
_entity_poly.pdbx_seq_one_letter_code
_entity_poly.pdbx_strand_id
1 'polypeptide(L)' 'MILQQNIVHRDMSIPLPALNIELFISPDFTGRVVLYIENGRVTDDRRLLDDEHVCSLDTFIKIAREAEIRLEEMKNGN' A
#
# COMPACT_ATOMS: atom_id res chain seq x y z
N MET A 1 5.31 13.18 -16.40
CA MET A 1 6.28 14.07 -15.73
C MET A 1 6.36 13.64 -14.28
N ILE A 2 7.51 13.12 -13.83
CA ILE A 2 7.68 12.66 -12.44
C ILE A 2 8.06 13.87 -11.59
N LEU A 3 7.31 14.14 -10.52
CA LEU A 3 7.62 15.22 -9.59
C LEU A 3 8.77 14.77 -8.68
N GLN A 4 10.01 15.11 -9.04
CA GLN A 4 11.14 14.94 -8.12
C GLN A 4 11.05 15.99 -7.00
N GLN A 5 10.90 15.50 -5.78
CA GLN A 5 10.93 16.32 -4.57
C GLN A 5 12.37 16.35 -4.03
N ASN A 6 12.84 17.53 -3.62
CA ASN A 6 14.17 17.71 -3.05
C ASN A 6 14.09 18.08 -1.57
N ILE A 7 15.06 17.64 -0.78
CA ILE A 7 15.34 18.16 0.57
C ILE A 7 16.58 19.04 0.54
N VAL A 8 16.58 20.14 1.30
CA VAL A 8 17.76 20.99 1.44
C VAL A 8 18.53 20.58 2.69
N HIS A 9 19.79 20.18 2.52
CA HIS A 9 20.70 19.89 3.62
C HIS A 9 22.02 20.65 3.41
N ARG A 10 22.37 21.56 4.34
CA ARG A 10 23.58 22.42 4.24
C ARG A 10 23.66 23.14 2.89
N ASP A 11 22.56 23.79 2.49
CA ASP A 11 22.42 24.51 1.22
C ASP A 11 22.58 23.64 -0.05
N MET A 12 22.67 22.31 0.11
CA MET A 12 22.65 21.34 -0.98
C MET A 12 21.23 20.80 -1.17
N SER A 13 20.72 20.91 -2.39
CA SER A 13 19.46 20.29 -2.81
C SER A 13 19.71 18.81 -3.13
N ILE A 14 19.23 17.90 -2.28
CA ILE A 14 19.36 16.46 -2.46
C ILE A 14 18.00 15.91 -2.92
N PRO A 15 17.94 15.16 -4.04
CA PRO A 15 16.71 14.52 -4.47
C PRO A 15 16.27 13.49 -3.42
N LEU A 16 15.00 13.54 -3.04
CA LEU A 16 14.40 12.49 -2.22
C LEU A 16 14.46 11.18 -3.01
N PRO A 17 14.83 10.06 -2.37
CA PRO A 17 14.74 8.76 -3.00
C PRO A 17 13.30 8.52 -3.46
N ALA A 18 13.10 8.50 -4.78
CA ALA A 18 11.81 8.22 -5.40
C ALA A 18 11.82 6.80 -5.93
N LEU A 19 10.82 6.01 -5.55
CA LEU A 19 10.58 4.70 -6.15
C LEU A 19 9.87 4.90 -7.50
N ASN A 20 10.63 4.78 -8.58
CA ASN A 20 10.09 4.81 -9.94
C ASN A 20 9.70 3.40 -10.36
N ILE A 21 8.46 3.22 -10.80
CA ILE A 21 7.90 1.91 -11.14
C ILE A 21 7.23 2.04 -12.50
N GLU A 22 7.49 1.10 -13.39
CA GLU A 22 6.72 0.91 -14.62
C GLU A 22 5.62 -0.12 -14.33
N LEU A 23 4.36 0.28 -14.48
CA LEU A 23 3.21 -0.60 -14.36
C LEU A 23 2.72 -0.96 -15.75
N PHE A 24 2.66 -2.25 -16.06
CA PHE A 24 2.17 -2.76 -17.34
C PHE A 24 0.67 -3.04 -17.25
N ILE A 25 -0.13 -1.99 -17.32
CA ILE A 25 -1.60 -2.06 -17.30
C ILE A 25 -2.19 -1.83 -18.69
N SER A 26 -3.34 -2.45 -18.96
CA SER A 26 -4.08 -2.25 -20.21
C SER A 26 -4.57 -0.80 -20.34
N PRO A 27 -4.61 -0.19 -21.54
CA PRO A 27 -5.07 1.20 -21.72
C PRO A 27 -6.51 1.47 -21.29
N ASP A 28 -7.37 0.45 -21.24
CA ASP A 28 -8.76 0.51 -20.79
C ASP A 28 -8.94 0.18 -19.31
N PHE A 29 -7.86 -0.11 -18.58
CA PHE A 29 -7.92 -0.46 -17.17
C PHE A 29 -8.39 0.72 -16.31
N THR A 30 -9.40 0.47 -15.48
CA THR A 30 -9.82 1.34 -14.38
C THR A 30 -9.92 0.52 -13.11
N GLY A 31 -9.24 0.95 -12.05
CA GLY A 31 -9.27 0.24 -10.78
C GLY A 31 -8.09 0.60 -9.87
N ARG A 32 -7.83 -0.27 -8.91
CA ARG A 32 -6.72 -0.14 -7.96
C ARG A 32 -5.70 -1.26 -8.22
N VAL A 33 -4.42 -0.94 -8.10
CA VAL A 33 -3.30 -1.88 -8.15
C VAL A 33 -2.64 -1.87 -6.77
N VAL A 34 -2.38 -3.05 -6.23
CA VAL A 34 -1.64 -3.26 -4.99
C VAL A 34 -0.21 -3.65 -5.36
N LEU A 35 0.75 -3.00 -4.73
CA LEU A 35 2.17 -3.26 -4.91
C LEU A 35 2.74 -3.86 -3.64
N TYR A 36 3.50 -4.94 -3.78
CA TYR A 36 4.35 -5.46 -2.72
C TYR A 36 5.75 -4.89 -2.88
N ILE A 37 6.24 -4.17 -1.87
CA ILE A 37 7.53 -3.49 -1.90
C ILE A 37 8.39 -4.02 -0.76
N GLU A 38 9.53 -4.59 -1.11
CA GLU A 38 10.52 -5.10 -0.17
C GLU A 38 11.87 -4.44 -0.43
N ASN A 39 12.50 -3.88 0.60
CA ASN A 39 13.81 -3.21 0.50
C ASN A 39 13.87 -2.14 -0.61
N GLY A 40 12.78 -1.38 -0.80
CA GLY A 40 12.69 -0.35 -1.82
C GLY A 40 12.57 -0.87 -3.26
N ARG A 41 12.24 -2.15 -3.45
CA ARG A 41 11.99 -2.76 -4.77
C ARG A 41 10.58 -3.32 -4.81
N VAL A 42 9.89 -3.13 -5.92
CA VAL A 42 8.64 -3.83 -6.20
C VAL A 42 8.99 -5.29 -6.44
N THR A 43 8.38 -6.18 -5.67
CA THR A 43 8.55 -7.62 -5.76
C THR A 43 7.31 -8.30 -6.32
N ASP A 44 6.15 -7.64 -6.27
CA ASP A 44 4.91 -8.12 -6.89
C ASP A 44 3.94 -6.95 -7.17
N ASP A 45 3.10 -7.09 -8.19
CA ASP A 45 2.00 -6.18 -8.50
C ASP A 45 0.76 -6.95 -8.93
N ARG A 46 -0.39 -6.55 -8.40
CA ARG A 46 -1.68 -7.17 -8.76
C ARG A 46 -2.83 -6.18 -8.73
N ARG A 47 -3.85 -6.47 -9.52
CA ARG A 47 -5.14 -5.78 -9.41
C ARG A 47 -5.78 -6.07 -8.05
N LEU A 48 -6.33 -5.04 -7.42
CA LEU A 48 -7.29 -5.19 -6.32
C LEU A 48 -8.66 -5.52 -6.92
N LEU A 49 -9.22 -6.66 -6.54
CA LEU A 49 -10.52 -7.11 -7.00
C LEU A 49 -11.64 -6.31 -6.32
N ASP A 50 -12.81 -6.28 -6.95
CA ASP A 50 -13.94 -5.45 -6.48
C ASP A 50 -14.54 -5.97 -5.16
N ASP A 51 -14.31 -7.24 -4.83
CA ASP A 51 -14.71 -7.90 -3.59
C ASP A 51 -13.62 -7.85 -2.49
N GLU A 52 -12.45 -7.28 -2.80
CA GLU A 52 -11.38 -7.11 -1.83
C GLU A 52 -11.42 -5.73 -1.15
N HIS A 53 -11.06 -5.71 0.13
CA HIS A 53 -10.96 -4.47 0.90
C HIS A 53 -9.57 -4.35 1.54
N VAL A 54 -8.88 -3.23 1.28
CA VAL A 54 -7.62 -2.87 1.95
C VAL A 54 -7.92 -1.81 2.98
N CYS A 55 -7.63 -2.11 4.24
CA CYS A 55 -7.85 -1.18 5.34
C CYS A 55 -6.85 -1.41 6.48
N SER A 56 -6.79 -0.46 7.42
CA SER A 56 -6.05 -0.66 8.66
C SER A 56 -6.70 -1.74 9.53
N LEU A 57 -5.93 -2.34 10.44
CA LEU A 57 -6.46 -3.31 11.39
C LEU A 57 -7.65 -2.76 12.20
N ASP A 58 -7.57 -1.51 12.66
CA ASP A 58 -8.65 -0.85 13.38
C ASP A 58 -9.93 -0.74 12.53
N THR A 59 -9.77 -0.43 11.25
CA THR A 59 -10.88 -0.35 10.30
C THR A 59 -11.48 -1.73 10.07
N PHE A 60 -10.64 -2.75 9.90
CA PHE A 60 -11.07 -4.14 9.78
C PHE A 60 -11.89 -4.59 11.01
N ILE A 61 -11.38 -4.32 12.23
CA ILE A 61 -12.08 -4.66 13.48
C ILE A 61 -13.42 -3.93 13.57
N LYS A 62 -13.47 -2.66 13.17
CA LYS A 62 -14.71 -1.88 13.13
C LYS A 62 -15.73 -2.52 12.19
N ILE A 63 -15.34 -2.83 10.95
CA ILE A 63 -16.22 -3.46 9.95
C ILE A 63 -16.73 -4.82 10.44
N ALA A 64 -15.85 -5.63 11.03
CA ALA A 64 -16.24 -6.93 11.59
C ALA A 64 -17.30 -6.79 12.68
N ARG A 65 -17.14 -5.81 13.59
CA ARG A 65 -18.12 -5.54 14.65
C ARG A 65 -19.45 -5.02 14.10
N GLU A 66 -19.42 -4.15 13.09
CA GLU A 66 -20.63 -3.67 12.40
C GLU A 66 -21.38 -4.81 11.69
N ALA A 67 -20.66 -5.85 11.26
CA ALA A 67 -21.22 -7.08 10.71
C ALA A 67 -21.56 -8.14 11.79
N GLU A 68 -21.55 -7.76 13.08
CA GLU A 68 -21.82 -8.63 14.23
C GLU A 68 -20.85 -9.83 14.36
N ILE A 69 -19.69 -9.77 13.71
CA ILE A 69 -18.63 -10.77 13.81
C ILE A 69 -17.86 -10.56 15.12
N ARG A 70 -17.79 -11.61 15.94
CA ARG A 70 -17.00 -11.62 17.19
C ARG A 70 -15.57 -12.02 16.88
N LEU A 71 -14.64 -11.09 17.08
CA LEU A 71 -13.20 -11.32 16.99
C LEU A 71 -12.63 -11.52 18.41
N GLU A 72 -11.86 -12.56 18.62
CA GLU A 72 -11.14 -12.82 19.87
C GLU A 72 -9.64 -12.86 19.60
N GLU A 73 -8.86 -12.13 20.41
CA GLU A 73 -7.40 -12.25 20.38
C GLU A 73 -7.00 -13.59 21.00
N MET A 74 -6.44 -14.49 20.20
CA MET A 74 -5.81 -15.70 20.72
C MET A 74 -4.43 -15.33 21.27
N LYS A 75 -4.26 -15.39 22.58
CA LYS A 75 -2.92 -15.42 23.18
C LYS A 75 -2.32 -16.79 22.90
N ASN A 76 -1.38 -16.87 21.97
CA ASN A 76 -0.49 -18.02 21.91
C ASN A 76 0.39 -17.97 23.16
N GLY A 77 0.06 -18.81 24.15
CA GLY A 77 0.82 -18.95 25.39
C GLY A 77 2.20 -19.53 25.12
N ASN A 78 3.23 -18.91 25.71
CA ASN A 78 4.54 -19.52 25.94
C ASN A 78 4.46 -20.52 27.08
#